data_AF-A0A848XXM6-F1
#
_entry.id   AF-A0A848XXM6-F1
#
_cell.length_a   1.000
_cell.length_b   1.000
_cell.length_c   1.000
_cell.angle_alpha   90.00
_cell.angle_beta   90.00
_cell.angle_gamma   90.00
#
_symmetry.space_group_name_H-M   'P 1'
#
loop_
_entity.id
_entity.type
_entity.pdbx_description
1 polymer ?
#
loop_
_entity_poly.entity_id
_entity_poly.type
_entity_poly.pdbx_seq_one_letter_code
_entity_poly.pdbx_strand_id
1 'polypeptide(L)'
;MGATGEGTVAYVSYDGLLEPLGASQVLPHVLGLAERGFRMSVVSFEKDGDLKDLDSVEALDQRLSCQGVDWTRFRYHGRPTVPATAYD
;
A
#
# COMPACT_ATOMS: atom_id res chain seq x y z
N MET A 1 -15.97 -4.24 -23.61
CA MET A 1 -16.49 -4.87 -22.38
C MET A 1 -15.35 -5.73 -21.83
N GLY A 2 -14.50 -5.16 -20.97
CA GLY A 2 -13.31 -5.85 -20.46
C GLY A 2 -13.73 -6.94 -19.47
N ALA A 3 -13.01 -8.06 -19.45
CA ALA A 3 -13.26 -9.13 -18.49
C ALA A 3 -13.25 -8.59 -17.06
N THR A 4 -14.36 -8.73 -16.36
CA THR A 4 -14.44 -8.50 -14.91
C THR A 4 -13.56 -9.55 -14.25
N GLY A 5 -12.56 -9.10 -13.51
CA GLY A 5 -11.69 -10.01 -12.77
C GLY A 5 -12.46 -10.70 -11.65
N GLU A 6 -12.33 -12.01 -11.51
CA GLU A 6 -12.82 -12.76 -10.35
C GLU A 6 -11.63 -13.14 -9.48
N GLY A 7 -11.57 -12.63 -8.25
CA GLY A 7 -10.50 -12.96 -7.31
C GLY A 7 -10.30 -11.93 -6.21
N THR A 8 -9.67 -12.37 -5.12
CA THR A 8 -9.19 -11.51 -4.04
C THR A 8 -7.67 -11.40 -4.16
N VAL A 9 -7.14 -10.18 -4.15
CA VAL A 9 -5.71 -9.90 -4.35
C VAL A 9 -5.20 -9.06 -3.19
N ALA A 10 -4.12 -9.53 -2.58
CA ALA A 10 -3.37 -8.76 -1.59
C ALA A 10 -2.12 -8.17 -2.26
N TYR A 11 -1.98 -6.85 -2.19
CA TYR A 11 -0.78 -6.13 -2.62
C TYR A 11 0.04 -5.73 -1.38
N VAL A 12 1.33 -6.06 -1.36
CA VAL A 12 2.19 -5.73 -0.22
C VAL A 12 3.27 -4.75 -0.68
N SER A 13 3.34 -3.58 -0.04
CA SER A 13 4.36 -2.55 -0.31
C SER A 13 5.21 -2.26 0.93
N TYR A 14 6.53 -2.34 0.78
CA TYR A 14 7.47 -1.94 1.82
C TYR A 14 7.82 -0.45 1.78
N ASP A 15 7.76 0.16 0.60
CA ASP A 15 7.82 1.61 0.45
C ASP A 15 6.40 2.13 0.71
N GLY A 16 6.18 2.72 1.90
CA GLY A 16 4.85 3.13 2.39
C GLY A 16 4.02 3.87 1.35
N LEU A 17 2.70 3.73 1.40
CA LEU A 17 1.80 4.37 0.44
C LEU A 17 1.66 5.88 0.66
N LEU A 18 2.07 6.38 1.82
CA LEU A 18 2.14 7.82 2.09
C LEU A 18 3.38 8.45 1.46
N GLU A 19 4.37 7.64 1.06
CA GLU A 19 5.55 8.14 0.37
C GLU A 19 5.25 8.40 -1.12
N PRO A 20 5.79 9.48 -1.71
CA PRO A 20 5.48 9.85 -3.10
C PRO A 20 5.75 8.74 -4.11
N LEU A 21 6.80 7.94 -3.89
CA LEU A 21 7.18 6.84 -4.78
C LEU A 21 6.22 5.65 -4.64
N GLY A 22 6.00 5.18 -3.40
CA GLY A 22 5.02 4.15 -3.08
C GLY A 22 3.63 4.50 -3.62
N ALA A 23 3.16 5.72 -3.39
CA ALA A 23 1.89 6.21 -3.92
C ALA A 23 1.82 6.14 -5.46
N SER A 24 2.86 6.64 -6.13
CA SER A 24 2.91 6.73 -7.60
C SER A 24 2.99 5.38 -8.29
N GLN A 25 3.59 4.37 -7.64
CA GLN A 25 3.73 3.04 -8.22
C GLN A 25 2.57 2.11 -7.83
N VAL A 26 2.14 2.14 -6.57
CA VAL A 26 1.19 1.15 -6.05
C VAL A 26 -0.25 1.52 -6.34
N LEU A 27 -0.65 2.76 -6.08
CA LEU A 27 -2.06 3.16 -6.17
C LEU A 27 -2.66 2.97 -7.57
N PRO A 28 -1.97 3.29 -8.69
CA PRO A 28 -2.54 3.06 -10.03
C PRO A 28 -2.86 1.59 -10.30
N HIS A 29 -2.05 0.66 -9.80
CA HIS A 29 -2.29 -0.78 -9.98
C HIS A 29 -3.44 -1.27 -9.11
N VAL A 30 -3.45 -0.89 -7.84
CA VAL A 30 -4.48 -1.30 -6.89
C VAL A 30 -5.85 -0.78 -7.34
N LEU A 31 -5.94 0.51 -7.61
CA LEU A 31 -7.19 1.15 -8.02
C LEU A 31 -7.64 0.66 -9.40
N GLY A 32 -6.72 0.54 -10.36
CA GLY A 32 -7.05 0.02 -11.69
C GLY A 32 -7.52 -1.44 -11.68
N LEU A 33 -7.06 -2.27 -10.73
CA LEU A 33 -7.58 -3.63 -10.56
C LEU A 33 -8.93 -3.64 -9.82
N ALA A 34 -9.10 -2.79 -8.81
CA ALA A 34 -10.39 -2.63 -8.13
C ALA A 34 -11.49 -2.20 -9.11
N GLU A 35 -11.22 -1.22 -9.98
CA GLU A 35 -12.11 -0.76 -11.05
C GLU A 35 -12.49 -1.87 -12.05
N ARG A 36 -11.63 -2.89 -12.18
CA ARG A 36 -11.86 -4.07 -13.04
C ARG A 36 -12.62 -5.20 -12.31
N GLY A 37 -13.06 -4.98 -11.07
CA GLY A 37 -13.89 -5.89 -10.29
C GLY A 37 -13.13 -6.82 -9.34
N PHE A 38 -11.81 -6.70 -9.24
CA PHE A 38 -11.04 -7.48 -8.26
C PHE A 38 -11.28 -6.94 -6.85
N ARG A 39 -11.35 -7.84 -5.85
CA ARG A 39 -11.33 -7.43 -4.44
C ARG A 39 -9.89 -7.18 -4.03
N MET A 40 -9.55 -5.92 -3.79
CA MET A 40 -8.19 -5.53 -3.47
C MET A 40 -8.02 -5.29 -1.97
N SER A 41 -6.91 -5.79 -1.43
CA SER A 41 -6.40 -5.38 -0.12
C SER A 41 -4.96 -4.92 -0.29
N VAL A 42 -4.57 -3.85 0.39
CA VAL A 42 -3.19 -3.37 0.38
C VAL A 42 -2.64 -3.40 1.79
N VAL A 43 -1.46 -3.98 1.93
CA VAL A 43 -0.67 -3.96 3.16
C VAL A 43 0.55 -3.09 2.90
N SER A 44 0.78 -2.09 3.75
CA SER A 44 1.96 -1.23 3.62
C SER A 44 2.65 -0.93 4.93
N PHE A 45 3.94 -0.60 4.85
CA PHE A 45 4.78 -0.25 5.99
C PHE A 45 5.10 1.25 5.94
N GLU A 46 4.37 2.05 6.70
CA GLU A 46 4.46 3.52 6.71
C GLU A 46 5.51 4.02 7.70
N LYS A 47 6.24 5.10 7.37
CA LYS A 47 7.21 5.68 8.29
C LYS A 47 6.47 6.44 9.41
N ASP A 48 7.10 6.53 10.57
CA ASP A 48 6.51 7.18 11.74
C ASP A 48 6.22 8.68 11.51
N GLY A 49 6.99 9.34 10.64
CA GLY A 49 6.74 10.72 10.23
C GLY A 49 5.43 10.86 9.46
N ASP A 50 5.23 10.01 8.46
CA ASP A 50 4.07 10.05 7.57
C ASP A 50 2.78 9.72 8.32
N LEU A 51 2.84 8.76 9.27
CA LEU A 51 1.71 8.41 10.13
C LEU A 51 1.27 9.52 11.09
N LYS A 52 2.09 10.55 11.32
CA LYS A 52 1.72 11.71 12.15
C LYS A 52 0.90 12.75 11.39
N ASP A 53 0.97 12.74 10.07
CA ASP A 53 0.10 13.54 9.22
C ASP A 53 -1.25 12.83 9.07
N LEU A 54 -2.13 13.08 10.04
CA LEU A 54 -3.44 12.42 10.10
C LEU A 54 -4.33 12.81 8.91
N ASP A 55 -4.18 14.02 8.37
CA ASP A 55 -4.94 14.48 7.20
C ASP A 55 -4.54 13.67 5.96
N SER A 56 -3.23 13.50 5.72
CA SER A 56 -2.74 12.66 4.61
C SER A 56 -3.14 11.19 4.75
N VAL A 57 -3.07 10.66 5.98
CA VAL A 57 -3.51 9.30 6.30
C VAL A 57 -5.00 9.12 6.01
N GLU A 58 -5.84 10.02 6.49
CA GLU A 58 -7.30 9.96 6.31
C GLU A 58 -7.67 10.13 4.84
N ALA A 59 -7.04 11.06 4.12
CA ALA A 59 -7.30 11.27 2.70
C ALA A 59 -6.98 10.02 1.87
N LEU A 60 -5.88 9.32 2.18
CA LEU A 60 -5.53 8.07 1.51
C LEU A 60 -6.51 6.95 1.85
N ASP A 61 -6.88 6.81 3.13
CA ASP A 61 -7.84 5.81 3.61
C ASP A 61 -9.21 5.98 2.93
N GLN A 62 -9.72 7.21 2.87
CA GLN A 62 -10.95 7.55 2.17
C GLN A 62 -10.86 7.24 0.67
N ARG A 63 -9.74 7.59 0.03
CA ARG A 63 -9.54 7.32 -1.40
C ARG A 63 -9.60 5.81 -1.71
N LEU A 64 -8.96 4.98 -0.89
CA LEU A 64 -8.96 3.53 -1.05
C LEU A 64 -10.34 2.93 -0.75
N SER A 65 -10.96 3.34 0.37
CA SER A 65 -12.28 2.87 0.81
C SER A 65 -13.39 3.22 -0.18
N CYS A 66 -13.35 4.41 -0.81
CA CYS A 66 -14.29 4.81 -1.86
C CYS A 66 -14.25 3.89 -3.09
N GLN A 67 -13.14 3.19 -3.33
CA GLN A 67 -13.01 2.19 -4.39
C GLN A 67 -13.16 0.74 -3.89
N GLY A 68 -13.57 0.55 -2.64
CA GLY A 68 -13.73 -0.78 -2.03
C GLY A 68 -12.40 -1.50 -1.81
N VAL A 69 -11.31 -0.76 -1.66
CA VAL A 69 -9.98 -1.31 -1.37
C VAL A 69 -9.73 -1.26 0.13
N ASP A 70 -9.43 -2.41 0.72
CA ASP A 70 -9.09 -2.52 2.13
C ASP A 70 -7.61 -2.16 2.37
N TRP A 71 -7.32 -1.25 3.30
CA TRP A 71 -5.95 -0.82 3.58
C TRP A 71 -5.54 -1.17 5.01
N THR A 72 -4.50 -2.00 5.12
CA THR A 72 -3.84 -2.32 6.38
C THR A 72 -2.46 -1.68 6.41
N ARG A 73 -2.26 -0.72 7.31
CA ARG A 73 -0.97 -0.06 7.50
C ARG A 73 -0.26 -0.57 8.75
N PHE A 74 1.01 -0.92 8.59
CA PHE A 74 1.94 -1.21 9.67
C PHE A 74 2.97 -0.09 9.78
N ARG A 75 3.59 0.05 10.95
CA ARG A 75 4.73 0.97 11.11
C ARG A 75 5.99 0.32 10.56
N TYR A 76 6.68 1.04 9.66
CA TYR A 76 8.02 0.68 9.24
C TYR A 76 9.00 0.84 10.40
N HIS A 77 9.71 -0.24 10.74
CA HIS A 77 10.77 -0.22 11.73
C HIS A 77 12.11 -0.24 10.99
N GLY A 78 12.72 0.94 10.82
CA GLY A 78 14.01 1.11 10.18
C GLY A 78 15.20 0.60 11.01
N ARG A 79 15.09 -0.59 11.59
CA ARG A 79 16.23 -1.27 12.23
C ARG A 79 16.77 -2.31 11.24
N PRO A 80 17.92 -2.07 10.59
CA PRO A 80 18.62 -3.15 9.91
C PRO A 80 19.18 -4.10 10.98
N THR A 81 18.38 -5.07 11.41
CA THR A 81 18.94 -6.30 12.00
C THR A 81 19.39 -7.16 10.85
N VAL A 82 20.64 -6.98 10.40
CA VAL A 82 21.72 -7.97 10.20
C VAL A 82 22.84 -7.26 9.42
N PRO A 83 24.12 -7.33 9.82
CA PRO A 83 25.23 -7.03 8.91
C PRO A 83 25.24 -8.11 7.81
N ALA A 84 24.67 -7.80 6.64
CA ALA A 84 24.70 -8.67 5.45
C ALA A 84 26.10 -8.66 4.77
N THR A 85 27.18 -8.74 5.56
CA THR A 85 28.56 -8.71 5.06
C THR A 85 29.52 -9.55 5.92
N ALA A 86 29.02 -10.61 6.55
CA ALA A 86 29.86 -11.60 7.24
C ALA A 86 29.71 -12.98 6.59
N TYR A 87 29.82 -13.04 5.27
CA TYR A 87 30.23 -14.22 4.51
C TYR A 87 30.65 -13.74 3.11
N ASP A 88 31.96 -13.59 2.93
CA ASP A 88 32.65 -13.84 1.65
C ASP A 88 33.32 -15.22 1.81
#